data_AF-A0A439VBR3-F1
#
_entry.id   AF-A0A439VBR3-F1
#
_cell.length_a   1.000
_cell.length_b   1.000
_cell.length_c   1.000
_cell.angle_alpha   90.00
_cell.angle_beta   90.00
_cell.angle_gamma   90.00
#
_symmetry.space_group_name_H-M   'P 1'
#
loop_
_entity.id
_entity.type
_entity.pdbx_description
1 polymer ?
#
loop_
_entity_poly.entity_id
_entity_poly.type
_entity_poly.pdbx_seq_one_letter_code
_entity_poly.pdbx_strand_id
1 'polypeptide(L)'
;MEDDTTENTIVGKLPTGQITQNDVANATQDSTASVQACGPSPLSPSEIKKLVVDAARRHKVDEVFATAIAWAESGFDQTRDSDKGARGPMQLMPAIAERFQVEDICDPQQNIEGGMKYL
;
A
#
# COMPACT_ATOMS: atom_id res chain seq x y z
N MET A 1 30.19 -7.18 -46.21
CA MET A 1 30.62 -5.80 -46.50
C MET A 1 29.87 -4.97 -45.48
N GLU A 2 30.49 -4.85 -44.33
CA GLU A 2 29.93 -4.25 -43.12
C GLU A 2 30.10 -2.74 -43.22
N ASP A 3 29.04 -2.00 -42.90
CA ASP A 3 29.01 -0.54 -42.90
C ASP A 3 29.41 -0.06 -41.50
N ASP A 4 30.65 0.40 -41.38
CA ASP A 4 31.27 0.95 -40.16
C ASP A 4 31.39 2.47 -40.36
N THR A 5 30.48 3.24 -39.76
CA THR A 5 30.59 4.70 -39.69
C THR A 5 31.09 5.09 -38.30
N THR A 6 32.34 5.52 -38.27
CA THR A 6 33.06 6.08 -37.14
C THR A 6 32.70 7.55 -36.86
N GLU A 7 32.73 7.86 -35.56
CA GLU A 7 33.11 9.10 -34.89
C GLU A 7 32.52 10.46 -35.29
N ASN A 8 31.97 11.15 -34.27
CA ASN A 8 32.18 12.58 -34.14
C ASN A 8 32.51 12.98 -32.69
N THR A 9 33.70 13.53 -32.54
CA THR A 9 34.30 14.07 -31.31
C THR A 9 33.76 15.48 -31.04
N ILE A 10 33.32 15.77 -29.81
CA ILE A 10 33.25 17.14 -29.28
C ILE A 10 33.79 17.12 -27.84
N VAL A 11 34.99 17.64 -27.63
CA VAL A 11 35.55 17.95 -26.30
C VAL A 11 35.20 19.40 -25.96
N GLY A 12 34.63 19.62 -24.78
CA GLY A 12 34.28 20.96 -24.28
C GLY A 12 34.19 21.04 -22.74
N LYS A 13 35.36 21.01 -22.09
CA LYS A 13 35.77 21.75 -20.87
C LYS A 13 34.70 22.13 -19.82
N LEU A 14 34.81 21.54 -18.62
CA LEU A 14 34.13 21.97 -17.38
C LEU A 14 34.63 23.33 -16.87
N PRO A 15 33.75 24.10 -16.22
CA PRO A 15 34.12 24.81 -15.00
C PRO A 15 33.28 24.37 -13.80
N THR A 16 34.01 24.10 -12.71
CA THR A 16 33.54 23.90 -11.34
C THR A 16 32.74 25.09 -10.84
N GLY A 17 31.51 24.86 -10.38
CA GLY A 17 30.71 25.81 -9.63
C GLY A 17 30.04 25.11 -8.46
N GLN A 18 30.53 25.36 -7.24
CA GLN A 18 29.83 24.97 -6.02
C GLN A 18 28.55 25.81 -5.92
N ILE A 19 27.39 25.16 -5.96
CA ILE A 19 26.12 25.83 -5.68
C ILE A 19 25.79 25.61 -4.21
N THR A 20 25.80 26.72 -3.49
CA THR A 20 25.43 26.88 -2.09
C THR A 20 23.98 26.46 -1.89
N GLN A 21 23.76 25.46 -1.04
CA GLN A 21 22.44 25.00 -0.64
C GLN A 21 21.90 25.98 0.42
N ASN A 22 20.89 26.76 0.07
CA ASN A 22 19.90 27.34 0.99
C ASN A 22 18.76 27.99 0.18
N ASP A 23 17.75 27.20 -0.15
CA ASP A 23 16.42 27.70 -0.46
C ASP A 23 15.36 26.81 0.19
N VAL A 24 14.62 27.43 1.11
CA VAL A 24 13.37 26.93 1.67
C VAL A 24 12.28 27.21 0.65
N ALA A 25 11.78 26.19 -0.06
CA ALA A 25 10.47 26.25 -0.70
C ALA A 25 9.96 24.85 -1.07
N ASN A 26 8.68 24.68 -0.80
CA ASN A 26 7.86 23.47 -0.89
C ASN A 26 7.53 23.09 -2.35
N ALA A 27 7.10 21.83 -2.49
CA ALA A 27 6.30 21.23 -3.56
C ALA A 27 7.00 20.83 -4.87
N THR A 28 7.22 19.52 -5.02
CA THR A 28 6.63 18.81 -6.17
C THR A 28 6.16 17.44 -5.70
N GLN A 29 4.88 17.39 -5.34
CA GLN A 29 4.12 16.15 -5.17
C GLN A 29 3.96 15.55 -6.57
N ASP A 30 4.79 14.56 -6.89
CA ASP A 30 4.63 13.75 -8.09
C ASP A 30 3.50 12.74 -7.85
N SER A 31 2.29 13.15 -8.20
CA SER A 31 1.07 12.35 -8.12
C SER A 31 1.00 11.37 -9.29
N THR A 32 1.94 10.43 -9.33
CA THR A 32 1.64 9.09 -9.85
C THR A 32 1.26 8.27 -8.63
N ALA A 33 0.00 7.84 -8.51
CA ALA A 33 -0.47 7.03 -7.40
C ALA A 33 0.18 5.63 -7.46
N SER A 34 1.45 5.54 -7.09
CA SER A 34 2.06 4.30 -6.65
C SER A 34 1.33 3.93 -5.37
N VAL A 35 0.44 2.94 -5.45
CA VAL A 35 -0.21 2.36 -4.27
C VAL A 35 0.91 1.74 -3.44
N GLN A 36 1.44 2.50 -2.49
CA GLN A 36 2.59 2.11 -1.68
C GLN A 36 2.27 0.81 -0.95
N ALA A 37 3.05 -0.26 -1.18
CA ALA A 37 2.89 -1.57 -0.51
C ALA A 37 2.73 -1.42 1.01
N CYS A 38 1.89 -2.25 1.61
CA CYS A 38 1.87 -2.35 3.06
C CYS A 38 3.21 -2.92 3.54
N GLY A 39 3.73 -2.39 4.65
CA GLY A 39 4.87 -3.02 5.32
C GLY A 39 4.48 -4.36 5.96
N PRO A 40 5.40 -4.99 6.70
CA PRO A 40 5.07 -6.14 7.55
C PRO A 40 3.90 -5.82 8.48
N SER A 41 3.11 -6.84 8.83
CA SER A 41 2.00 -6.65 9.77
C SER A 41 2.50 -6.10 11.11
N PRO A 42 1.88 -5.05 11.67
CA PRO A 42 2.21 -4.55 12.99
C PRO A 42 1.66 -5.44 14.12
N LEU A 43 0.80 -6.42 13.80
CA LEU A 43 0.12 -7.30 14.75
C LEU A 43 0.31 -8.77 14.39
N SER A 44 0.26 -9.65 15.39
CA SER A 44 0.27 -11.10 15.18
C SER A 44 -1.05 -11.62 14.59
N PRO A 45 -1.05 -12.78 13.91
CA PRO A 45 -2.28 -13.40 13.39
C PRO A 45 -3.38 -13.58 14.45
N SER A 46 -3.00 -13.88 15.69
CA SER A 46 -3.94 -14.04 16.80
C SER A 46 -4.59 -12.72 17.21
N GLU A 47 -3.84 -11.61 17.20
CA GLU A 47 -4.35 -10.27 17.47
C GLU A 47 -5.26 -9.79 16.34
N ILE A 48 -4.89 -10.04 15.09
CA ILE A 48 -5.73 -9.76 13.92
C ILE A 48 -7.05 -10.52 14.01
N LYS A 49 -7.00 -11.83 14.29
CA LYS A 49 -8.21 -12.64 14.49
C LYS A 49 -9.11 -12.07 15.59
N LYS A 50 -8.54 -11.58 16.68
CA LYS A 50 -9.30 -10.92 17.75
C LYS A 50 -9.98 -9.65 17.25
N LEU A 51 -9.27 -8.80 16.50
CA LEU A 51 -9.86 -7.59 15.90
C LEU A 51 -11.01 -7.92 14.95
N VAL A 52 -10.87 -8.96 14.13
CA VAL A 52 -11.93 -9.46 13.23
C VAL A 52 -13.17 -9.87 14.01
N VAL A 53 -13.02 -10.67 15.07
CA VAL A 53 -14.14 -11.11 15.92
C VAL A 53 -14.82 -9.92 16.60
N ASP A 54 -14.04 -8.98 17.15
CA ASP A 54 -14.57 -7.81 17.82
C ASP A 54 -15.32 -6.88 16.83
N ALA A 55 -14.82 -6.73 15.59
CA ALA A 55 -15.48 -5.98 14.54
C ALA A 55 -16.76 -6.67 14.04
N ALA A 56 -16.73 -7.99 13.85
CA ALA A 56 -17.90 -8.78 13.45
C ALA A 56 -19.07 -8.57 14.41
N ARG A 57 -18.80 -8.56 15.73
CA ARG A 57 -19.80 -8.25 16.77
C ARG A 57 -20.39 -6.85 16.63
N ARG A 58 -19.55 -5.83 16.38
CA ARG A 58 -20.01 -4.43 16.20
C ARG A 58 -20.92 -4.28 14.99
N HIS A 59 -20.59 -4.97 13.89
CA HIS A 59 -21.33 -4.92 12.62
C HIS A 59 -22.44 -5.96 12.50
N LYS A 60 -22.62 -6.82 13.52
CA LYS A 60 -23.60 -7.91 13.54
C LYS A 60 -23.41 -8.92 12.39
N VAL A 61 -22.15 -9.15 12.03
CA VAL A 61 -21.72 -10.22 11.11
C VAL A 61 -21.42 -11.46 11.94
N ASP A 62 -21.72 -12.64 11.40
CA ASP A 62 -21.38 -13.91 12.06
C ASP A 62 -19.85 -14.04 12.26
N GLU A 63 -19.43 -14.34 13.50
CA GLU A 63 -18.01 -14.35 13.89
C GLU A 63 -17.22 -15.43 13.14
N VAL A 64 -17.83 -16.58 12.88
CA VAL A 64 -17.19 -17.70 12.19
C VAL A 64 -16.99 -17.34 10.72
N PHE A 65 -18.01 -16.77 10.09
CA PHE A 65 -17.97 -16.30 8.72
C PHE A 65 -16.90 -15.20 8.52
N ALA A 66 -16.91 -14.17 9.38
CA ALA A 66 -15.93 -13.09 9.35
C ALA A 66 -14.49 -13.61 9.51
N THR A 67 -14.27 -14.52 10.46
CA THR A 67 -12.97 -15.15 10.68
C THR A 67 -12.52 -15.98 9.47
N ALA A 68 -13.44 -16.72 8.85
CA ALA A 68 -13.14 -17.53 7.67
C ALA A 68 -12.72 -16.66 6.48
N ILE A 69 -13.39 -15.52 6.26
CA ILE A 69 -13.00 -14.54 5.24
C ILE A 69 -11.60 -14.01 5.53
N ALA A 70 -11.35 -13.47 6.73
CA ALA A 70 -10.05 -12.89 7.06
C ALA A 70 -8.88 -13.91 6.91
N TRP A 71 -9.15 -15.19 7.20
CA TRP A 71 -8.19 -16.26 6.93
C TRP A 71 -7.99 -16.49 5.42
N ALA A 72 -9.07 -16.56 4.65
CA ALA A 72 -9.01 -16.81 3.21
C ALA A 72 -8.35 -15.66 2.42
N GLU A 73 -8.58 -14.42 2.84
CA GLU A 73 -8.05 -13.23 2.18
C GLU A 73 -6.55 -13.07 2.40
N SER A 74 -6.07 -13.21 3.64
CA SER A 74 -4.69 -12.83 3.99
C SER A 74 -3.98 -13.79 4.94
N GLY A 75 -4.65 -14.85 5.42
CA GLY A 75 -4.13 -15.69 6.50
C GLY A 75 -4.03 -14.93 7.83
N PHE A 76 -4.97 -14.02 8.11
CA PHE A 76 -4.87 -13.07 9.24
C PHE A 76 -3.64 -12.15 9.12
N ASP A 77 -3.55 -11.46 7.99
CA ASP A 77 -2.56 -10.41 7.71
C ASP A 77 -1.13 -10.91 7.46
N GLN A 78 -0.98 -12.20 7.16
CA GLN A 78 0.30 -12.80 6.77
C GLN A 78 0.68 -12.46 5.33
N THR A 79 -0.32 -12.30 4.46
CA THR A 79 -0.16 -11.82 3.08
C THR A 79 -0.90 -10.51 2.94
N ARG A 80 -0.15 -9.40 2.92
CA ARG A 80 -0.72 -8.05 3.00
C ARG A 80 -0.93 -7.37 1.67
N ASP A 81 -0.13 -7.74 0.68
CA ASP A 81 -0.13 -7.11 -0.63
C ASP A 81 -0.48 -8.13 -1.71
N SER A 82 -1.39 -7.73 -2.58
CA SER A 82 -1.74 -8.45 -3.79
C SER A 82 -1.22 -7.70 -5.02
N ASP A 83 -0.77 -8.44 -6.03
CA ASP A 83 -0.40 -7.89 -7.35
C ASP A 83 -1.56 -7.16 -8.03
N LYS A 84 -2.81 -7.45 -7.62
CA LYS A 84 -4.02 -6.79 -8.11
C LYS A 84 -4.34 -5.49 -7.37
N GLY A 85 -3.59 -5.16 -6.32
CA GLY A 85 -3.77 -3.93 -5.55
C GLY A 85 -4.65 -4.07 -4.29
N ALA A 86 -5.11 -5.27 -3.94
CA ALA A 86 -5.79 -5.52 -2.68
C ALA A 86 -4.82 -5.49 -1.48
N ARG A 87 -5.26 -4.98 -0.33
CA ARG A 87 -4.41 -4.70 0.83
C ARG A 87 -4.98 -5.11 2.18
N GLY A 88 -4.08 -5.52 3.09
CA GLY A 88 -4.34 -5.71 4.51
C GLY A 88 -5.13 -6.99 4.88
N PRO A 89 -5.61 -7.10 6.13
CA PRO A 89 -6.22 -8.31 6.67
C PRO A 89 -7.43 -8.84 5.88
N MET A 90 -8.25 -7.95 5.34
CA MET A 90 -9.46 -8.30 4.58
C MET A 90 -9.30 -8.02 3.07
N GLN A 91 -8.06 -7.82 2.61
CA GLN A 91 -7.72 -7.61 1.19
C GLN A 91 -8.65 -6.61 0.49
N LEU A 92 -8.83 -5.43 1.10
CA LEU A 92 -9.63 -4.39 0.49
C LEU A 92 -8.94 -3.83 -0.75
N MET A 93 -9.71 -3.65 -1.82
CA MET A 93 -9.30 -2.82 -2.95
C MET A 93 -9.42 -1.34 -2.58
N PRO A 94 -8.55 -0.44 -3.09
CA PRO A 94 -8.59 0.99 -2.75
C PRO A 94 -9.96 1.65 -2.92
N ALA A 95 -10.70 1.28 -3.97
CA ALA A 95 -12.06 1.79 -4.21
C ALA A 95 -13.07 1.39 -3.10
N ILE A 96 -12.91 0.21 -2.49
CA ILE A 96 -13.74 -0.24 -1.37
C ILE A 96 -13.34 0.49 -0.09
N ALA A 97 -12.04 0.65 0.15
CA ALA A 97 -11.53 1.43 1.28
C ALA A 97 -12.06 2.87 1.26
N GLU A 98 -12.02 3.54 0.11
CA GLU A 98 -12.57 4.88 -0.08
C GLU A 98 -14.09 4.91 0.22
N ARG A 99 -14.85 3.96 -0.34
CA ARG A 99 -16.31 3.88 -0.14
C ARG A 99 -16.70 3.76 1.34
N PHE A 100 -15.90 3.07 2.14
CA PHE A 100 -16.18 2.81 3.57
C PHE A 100 -15.36 3.68 4.53
N GLN A 101 -14.75 4.74 4.02
CA GLN A 101 -14.01 5.75 4.79
C GLN A 101 -12.84 5.15 5.59
N VAL A 102 -12.08 4.27 4.94
CA VAL A 102 -10.79 3.76 5.43
C VAL A 102 -9.72 4.75 4.99
N GLU A 103 -9.13 5.47 5.94
CA GLU A 103 -8.10 6.50 5.66
C GLU A 103 -6.74 5.86 5.38
N ASP A 104 -6.40 4.82 6.15
CA ASP A 104 -5.22 3.99 5.93
C ASP A 104 -5.64 2.53 5.72
N ILE A 105 -5.54 2.07 4.46
CA ILE A 105 -5.88 0.68 4.09
C ILE A 105 -4.88 -0.34 4.66
N CYS A 106 -3.69 0.10 5.07
CA CYS A 106 -2.67 -0.71 5.72
C CYS A 106 -2.80 -0.70 7.25
N ASP A 107 -3.61 0.17 7.86
CA ASP A 107 -3.96 0.03 9.27
C ASP A 107 -4.91 -1.18 9.45
N PRO A 108 -4.52 -2.22 10.22
CA PRO A 108 -5.34 -3.42 10.32
C PRO A 108 -6.73 -3.16 10.88
N GLN A 109 -6.87 -2.24 11.83
CA GLN A 109 -8.16 -1.94 12.44
C GLN A 109 -9.09 -1.26 11.44
N GLN A 110 -8.63 -0.23 10.75
CA GLN A 110 -9.43 0.45 9.72
C GLN A 110 -9.77 -0.49 8.56
N ASN A 111 -8.83 -1.31 8.11
CA ASN A 111 -9.06 -2.30 7.05
C ASN A 111 -10.17 -3.29 7.43
N ILE A 112 -10.10 -3.85 8.64
CA ILE A 112 -11.11 -4.78 9.15
C ILE A 112 -12.47 -4.09 9.29
N GLU A 113 -12.52 -2.86 9.82
CA GLU A 113 -13.76 -2.08 9.92
C GLU A 113 -14.38 -1.80 8.55
N GLY A 114 -13.56 -1.47 7.54
CA GLY A 114 -14.01 -1.29 6.16
C GLY A 114 -14.56 -2.58 5.56
N GLY A 115 -13.88 -3.71 5.79
CA GLY A 115 -14.33 -5.01 5.32
C GLY A 115 -15.63 -5.46 5.96
N MET A 116 -15.83 -5.22 7.26
CA MET A 116 -17.11 -5.53 7.91
C MET A 116 -18.27 -4.66 7.42
N LYS A 117 -18.03 -3.39 7.06
CA LYS A 117 -19.07 -2.53 6.47
C LYS A 117 -19.47 -2.96 5.05
N TYR A 118 -18.59 -3.69 4.36
CA TYR A 118 -18.86 -4.21 3.03
C TYR A 118 -19.71 -5.49 3.06
N LEU A 119 -19.55 -6.31 4.10
CA LEU A 119 -20.31 -7.54 4.36
C LEU A 119 -21.72 -7.23 4.90
#